data_AF-A0A7Y5J1X9-F1
#
_entry.id   AF-A0A7Y5J1X9-F1
#
_cell.length_a   1.000
_cell.length_b   1.000
_cell.length_c   1.000
_cell.angle_alpha   90.00
_cell.angle_beta   90.00
_cell.angle_gamma   90.00
#
_symmetry.space_group_name_H-M   'P 1'
#
loop_
_entity.id
_entity.type
_entity.pdbx_description
1 polymer ?
#
loop_
_entity_poly.entity_id
_entity_poly.type
_entity_poly.pdbx_seq_one_letter_code
_entity_poly.pdbx_strand_id
1 'polypeptide(L)' 'METSELLSKVRKVEIKTKGLSRHLFTGEYHSAFKGRGMSFSEVRSYQYGDDVRLIDWNVTARTGEPHVKIFEEERELT' A
#
# COMPACT_ATOMS: atom_id res chain seq x y z
N MET A 1 -34.06 4.17 -24.61
CA MET A 1 -33.22 4.07 -23.39
C MET A 1 -31.83 4.52 -23.80
N GLU A 2 -31.45 5.72 -23.39
CA GLU A 2 -30.27 6.43 -23.88
C GLU A 2 -28.98 5.72 -23.45
N THR A 3 -28.11 5.40 -24.41
CA THR A 3 -26.81 4.73 -24.19
C THR A 3 -25.92 5.47 -23.19
N SER A 4 -26.12 6.78 -23.04
CA SER A 4 -25.47 7.64 -22.05
C SER A 4 -25.76 7.23 -20.59
N GLU A 5 -27.00 6.82 -20.28
CA GLU A 5 -27.35 6.37 -18.94
C GLU A 5 -26.65 5.06 -18.58
N LEU A 6 -26.53 4.15 -19.56
CA LEU A 6 -25.85 2.87 -19.39
C LEU A 6 -24.36 3.09 -19.11
N LEU A 7 -23.71 3.96 -19.88
CA LEU A 7 -22.30 4.33 -19.65
C LEU A 7 -22.08 4.96 -18.27
N SER A 8 -23.00 5.80 -17.81
CA SER A 8 -22.90 6.41 -16.48
C SER A 8 -23.01 5.38 -15.35
N LYS A 9 -23.85 4.35 -15.52
CA LYS A 9 -24.01 3.25 -14.56
C LYS A 9 -22.80 2.34 -14.55
N VAL A 10 -22.28 1.95 -15.72
CA VAL A 10 -21.06 1.13 -15.83
C VAL A 10 -19.88 1.82 -15.15
N ARG A 11 -19.67 3.11 -15.40
CA ARG A 11 -18.58 3.89 -14.78
C ARG A 11 -18.69 3.94 -13.25
N LYS A 12 -19.91 4.05 -12.70
CA LYS A 12 -20.14 3.99 -11.24
C LYS A 12 -19.81 2.62 -10.66
N VAL A 13 -20.14 1.53 -11.37
CA VAL A 13 -19.81 0.16 -10.97
C VAL A 13 -18.29 -0.03 -10.97
N GLU A 14 -17.59 0.41 -12.02
CA GLU A 14 -16.11 0.35 -12.10
C GLU A 14 -15.44 1.09 -10.94
N ILE A 15 -15.91 2.30 -10.60
CA ILE A 15 -15.37 3.10 -9.50
C ILE A 15 -15.55 2.38 -8.15
N LYS A 16 -16.74 1.82 -7.89
CA LYS A 16 -17.01 1.08 -6.64
C LYS A 16 -16.15 -0.17 -6.53
N THR A 17 -16.05 -0.96 -7.60
CA THR A 17 -15.24 -2.19 -7.62
C THR A 17 -13.75 -1.88 -7.41
N LYS A 18 -13.23 -0.80 -8.00
CA LYS A 18 -11.85 -0.34 -7.79
C LYS A 18 -11.60 0.13 -6.35
N GLY A 19 -12.60 0.79 -5.73
CA GLY A 19 -12.56 1.19 -4.33
C GLY A 19 -12.49 0.00 -3.37
N LEU A 20 -13.34 -1.01 -3.58
CA LEU A 20 -13.40 -2.25 -2.81
C LEU A 20 -12.13 -3.11 -2.95
N SER A 21 -11.65 -3.30 -4.18
CA SER A 21 -10.39 -4.03 -4.43
C SER A 21 -9.21 -3.40 -3.68
N ARG A 22 -9.13 -2.06 -3.66
CA ARG A 22 -8.07 -1.35 -2.96
C ARG A 22 -8.17 -1.43 -1.43
N HIS A 23 -9.37 -1.66 -0.89
CA HIS A 23 -9.58 -1.86 0.55
C HIS A 23 -9.29 -3.30 1.03
N LEU A 24 -9.36 -4.28 0.11
CA LEU A 24 -8.92 -5.65 0.40
C LEU A 24 -7.40 -5.76 0.59
N PHE A 25 -6.61 -4.86 0.00
CA PHE A 25 -5.15 -4.84 0.11
C PHE A 25 -4.58 -3.86 1.16
N THR A 26 -5.43 -3.23 1.98
CA THR A 26 -5.00 -2.22 2.96
C THR A 26 -4.56 -2.77 4.33
N GLY A 27 -4.50 -4.10 4.51
CA GLY A 27 -4.04 -4.72 5.77
C GLY A 27 -3.13 -5.94 5.61
N GLU A 28 -2.99 -6.48 4.39
CA GLU A 28 -2.23 -7.71 4.13
C GLU A 28 -1.11 -7.48 3.13
N TYR A 29 -0.15 -6.62 3.48
CA TYR A 29 1.20 -6.87 2.97
C TYR A 29 1.77 -8.06 3.77
N HIS A 30 1.28 -9.26 3.45
CA HIS A 30 2.00 -10.48 3.73
C HIS A 30 3.31 -10.36 2.96
N SER A 31 4.37 -9.97 3.66
CA SER A 31 5.73 -10.10 3.17
C SER A 31 5.86 -11.52 2.61
N ALA A 32 6.25 -11.65 1.34
CA ALA A 32 6.56 -12.93 0.71
C ALA A 32 7.85 -13.57 1.26
N PHE A 33 8.29 -13.15 2.45
CA PHE A 33 9.46 -13.67 3.12
C PHE A 33 9.05 -14.49 4.35
N LYS A 34 8.98 -15.81 4.16
CA LYS A 34 9.05 -16.80 5.24
C LYS A 34 10.49 -16.85 5.80
N GLY A 35 10.97 -15.75 6.37
CA GLY A 35 12.26 -15.69 7.06
C GLY A 35 12.02 -15.20 8.48
N ARG A 36 12.44 -15.99 9.47
CA ARG A 36 12.46 -15.57 10.87
C ARG A 36 13.16 -14.21 10.98
N GLY A 37 12.48 -13.20 11.54
CA GLY A 37 13.13 -11.99 12.05
C GLY A 37 12.99 -10.69 11.26
N MET A 38 11.92 -10.40 10.53
CA MET A 38 11.65 -9.02 10.07
C MET A 38 10.18 -8.65 10.26
N SER A 39 9.87 -7.99 11.38
CA SER A 39 8.54 -7.44 11.65
C SER A 39 8.44 -6.03 11.08
N PHE A 40 7.26 -5.66 10.57
CA PHE A 40 7.02 -4.27 10.18
C PHE A 40 6.98 -3.39 11.45
N SER A 41 7.75 -2.30 11.46
CA SER A 41 7.80 -1.35 12.57
C SER A 41 6.90 -0.14 12.28
N GLU A 42 7.25 0.67 11.28
CA GLU A 42 6.51 1.91 10.96
C GLU A 42 6.69 2.40 9.52
N VAL A 43 5.91 3.42 9.14
CA VAL A 43 6.13 4.21 7.92
C VAL A 43 6.55 5.62 8.33
N ARG A 44 7.66 6.11 7.78
CA ARG A 44 8.12 7.48 7.99
C ARG A 44 8.36 8.21 6.67
N SER A 45 8.47 9.54 6.73
CA SER A 45 8.93 10.34 5.58
C SER A 45 10.32 9.90 5.13
N TYR A 46 10.50 9.84 3.82
CA TYR A 46 11.79 9.55 3.18
C TYR A 46 12.83 10.59 3.61
N GLN A 47 14.02 10.12 3.91
CA GLN A 47 15.20 10.92 4.14
C GLN A 47 16.28 10.52 3.13
N TYR A 48 17.13 11.48 2.80
CA TYR A 48 18.26 11.21 1.90
C TYR A 48 19.17 10.14 2.51
N GLY A 49 19.44 9.08 1.74
CA GLY A 49 20.17 7.90 2.21
C GLY A 49 19.27 6.68 2.45
N ASP A 50 17.96 6.86 2.48
CA ASP A 50 17.03 5.73 2.53
C ASP A 50 17.02 4.93 1.24
N ASP A 51 16.83 3.63 1.39
CA ASP A 51 16.67 2.72 0.26
C ASP A 51 15.33 2.97 -0.44
N VAL A 52 15.40 3.41 -1.69
CA VAL A 52 14.25 3.72 -2.55
C VAL A 52 13.34 2.50 -2.75
N ARG A 53 13.86 1.27 -2.60
CA ARG A 53 13.07 0.04 -2.69
C ARG A 53 12.08 -0.11 -1.54
N LEU A 54 12.32 0.57 -0.42
CA LEU A 54 11.45 0.57 0.74
C LEU A 54 10.37 1.65 0.68
N ILE A 55 10.30 2.44 -0.41
CA ILE A 55 9.28 3.49 -0.56
C ILE A 55 7.88 2.87 -0.62
N ASP A 56 7.00 3.36 0.24
CA ASP A 56 5.57 3.11 0.16
C ASP A 56 4.93 4.10 -0.83
N TRP A 57 4.79 3.65 -2.08
CA TRP A 57 4.14 4.44 -3.13
C TRP A 57 2.66 4.71 -2.88
N ASN A 58 1.96 3.90 -2.07
CA ASN A 58 0.56 4.13 -1.75
C ASN A 58 0.39 5.28 -0.74
N VAL A 59 1.24 5.32 0.29
CA VAL A 59 1.28 6.44 1.24
C VAL A 59 1.75 7.69 0.52
N THR A 60 2.83 7.58 -0.25
CA THR A 60 3.39 8.68 -1.05
C THR A 60 2.35 9.30 -1.99
N ALA A 61 1.54 8.48 -2.67
CA ALA A 61 0.49 8.98 -3.55
C ALA A 61 -0.67 9.68 -2.81
N ARG A 62 -0.88 9.39 -1.51
CA ARG A 62 -1.92 10.05 -0.70
C ARG A 62 -1.44 11.34 -0.05
N THR A 63 -0.18 11.39 0.37
CA THR A 63 0.41 12.54 1.07
C THR A 63 1.07 13.54 0.11
N GLY A 64 1.49 13.09 -1.07
CA GLY A 64 2.25 13.89 -2.02
C GLY A 64 3.75 13.95 -1.71
N GLU A 65 4.20 13.30 -0.63
CA GLU A 65 5.59 13.28 -0.18
C GLU A 65 6.11 11.85 -0.07
N PRO A 66 7.37 11.55 -0.41
CA PRO A 66 7.88 10.18 -0.36
C PRO A 66 7.93 9.64 1.09
N HIS A 67 7.47 8.41 1.28
CA HIS A 67 7.47 7.71 2.57
C HIS A 67 8.14 6.34 2.43
N VAL A 68 8.85 5.86 3.46
CA VAL A 68 9.57 4.58 3.50
C VAL A 68 9.04 3.67 4.62
N LYS A 69 9.04 2.36 4.36
CA LYS A 69 8.70 1.32 5.35
C LYS A 69 9.94 0.94 6.15
N ILE A 70 9.82 0.95 7.47
CA ILE A 70 10.83 0.46 8.42
C ILE A 70 10.43 -0.93 8.88
N PHE A 71 11.40 -1.83 8.90
CA PHE A 71 11.27 -3.18 9.42
C PHE A 71 12.25 -3.36 10.58
N GLU A 72 11.78 -3.96 11.67
CA GLU A 72 12.60 -4.34 12.81
C GLU A 72 13.02 -5.79 12.71
N GLU A 73 14.30 -6.05 12.96
CA GLU A 73 14.81 -7.42 13.05
C GLU A 73 14.49 -7.97 14.43
N GLU A 74 13.62 -8.99 14.51
CA GLU A 74 13.33 -9.67 15.78
C GLU A 74 14.56 -10.50 16.17
N ARG A 75 15.44 -9.90 16.97
CA ARG A 75 16.59 -10.59 17.56
C ARG A 75 16.12 -11.32 18.81
N GLU A 76 16.02 -12.65 18.72
CA GLU A 76 16.00 -13.48 19.92
C GLU A 76 17.34 -13.31 20.65
N LEU A 77 17.33 -12.55 21.75
CA LEU A 77 18.39 -12.58 22.75
C LEU A 77 18.40 -13.98 23.38
N THR A 78 19.39 -14.79 23.00
CA THR A 78 19.76 -16.01 23.73
C THR A 78 20.63 -15.67 24.92
#